data_AF-A0A1W9NX13-F1
#
_entry.id   AF-A0A1W9NX13-F1
#
_cell.length_a   1.000
_cell.length_b   1.000
_cell.length_c   1.000
_cell.angle_alpha   90.00
_cell.angle_beta   90.00
_cell.angle_gamma   90.00
#
_symmetry.space_group_name_H-M   'P 1'
#
loop_
_entity.id
_entity.type
_entity.pdbx_description
1 polymer ?
#
loop_
_entity_poly.entity_id
_entity_poly.type
_entity_poly.pdbx_seq_one_letter_code
_entity_poly.pdbx_strand_id
1 'polypeptide(L)'
;MNGADVNVSQQLRDIKPLLEIPDSSFYIYWGLVAFGVLLLLGILFFILKKLWENRKINLAKGYLERLKAIDWKDPKHSAYEATHYARLLATDERKKELFSQLEPMLEKYKYKKEVDEVDVDTKNKFNLFVQVADESI
;
A
#
# COMPACT_ATOMS: atom_id res chain seq x y z
N MET A 1 38.95 72.58 41.26
CA MET A 1 38.82 71.11 41.17
C MET A 1 37.78 70.83 40.09
N ASN A 2 38.14 70.64 38.81
CA ASN A 2 37.18 70.38 37.71
C ASN A 2 37.84 69.97 36.36
N GLY A 3 39.14 69.61 36.33
CA GLY A 3 39.87 69.36 35.07
C GLY A 3 40.28 67.90 34.84
N ALA A 4 40.55 67.14 35.92
CA ALA A 4 40.94 65.75 35.83
C ALA A 4 39.72 64.83 35.61
N ASP A 5 38.59 65.15 36.23
CA ASP A 5 37.36 64.34 36.19
C ASP A 5 36.71 64.32 34.80
N VAL A 6 36.89 65.40 34.01
CA VAL A 6 36.35 65.51 32.65
C VAL A 6 37.05 64.55 31.69
N ASN A 7 38.38 64.40 31.80
CA ASN A 7 39.17 63.50 30.93
C ASN A 7 38.83 62.02 31.16
N VAL A 8 38.68 61.61 32.41
CA VAL A 8 38.32 60.21 32.75
C VAL A 8 36.93 59.86 32.20
N SER A 9 35.97 60.79 32.29
CA SER A 9 34.63 60.59 31.75
C SER A 9 34.59 60.47 30.23
N GLN A 10 35.50 61.14 29.51
CA GLN A 10 35.61 61.08 28.05
C GLN A 10 36.30 59.80 27.59
N GLN A 11 37.33 59.32 28.31
CA GLN A 11 37.94 58.00 28.06
C GLN A 11 36.95 56.84 28.33
N LEU A 12 36.08 56.98 29.32
CA LEU A 12 35.04 55.98 29.62
C LEU A 12 33.90 55.94 28.58
N ARG A 13 33.77 56.95 27.72
CA ARG A 13 32.75 57.01 26.67
C ARG A 13 33.17 56.36 25.35
N ASP A 14 34.43 55.92 25.23
CA ASP A 14 34.96 55.24 24.04
C ASP A 14 34.71 53.72 24.09
N ILE A 15 33.49 53.33 24.47
CA ILE A 15 33.04 51.95 24.46
C ILE A 15 32.30 51.73 23.14
N LYS A 16 32.80 50.79 22.31
CA LYS A 16 32.14 50.47 21.05
C LYS A 16 30.68 50.08 21.28
N PRO A 17 29.74 50.54 20.43
CA PRO A 17 28.36 50.09 20.49
C PRO A 17 28.30 48.56 20.31
N LEU A 18 27.33 47.92 20.96
CA LEU A 18 27.10 46.49 20.82
C LEU A 18 26.83 46.19 19.34
N LEU A 19 27.71 45.40 18.72
CA LEU A 19 27.45 44.86 17.39
C LEU A 19 26.41 43.74 17.51
N GLU A 20 25.30 43.89 16.81
CA GLU A 20 24.32 42.82 16.65
C GLU A 20 24.95 41.72 15.79
N ILE A 21 25.16 40.56 16.40
CA ILE A 21 25.62 39.36 15.68
C ILE A 21 24.36 38.69 15.13
N PRO A 22 24.20 38.58 13.80
CA PRO A 22 23.06 37.88 13.24
C PRO A 22 23.12 36.39 13.63
N ASP A 23 22.12 35.92 14.37
CA ASP A 23 22.01 34.53 14.82
C ASP A 23 20.98 33.77 13.98
N SER A 24 21.44 32.78 13.22
CA SER A 24 20.60 31.88 12.43
C SER A 24 20.37 30.52 13.10
N SER A 25 20.93 30.30 14.30
CA SER A 25 20.93 29.00 14.99
C SER A 25 19.52 28.45 15.22
N PHE A 26 18.55 29.32 15.50
CA PHE A 26 17.14 28.95 15.66
C PHE A 26 16.55 28.31 14.39
N TYR A 27 16.82 28.91 13.22
CA TYR A 27 16.35 28.39 11.94
C TYR A 27 17.06 27.10 11.55
N ILE A 28 18.36 26.99 11.82
CA ILE A 28 19.15 25.78 11.57
C ILE A 28 18.62 24.62 12.42
N TYR A 29 18.33 24.86 13.70
CA TYR A 29 17.74 23.87 14.60
C TYR A 29 16.39 23.36 14.07
N TRP A 30 15.46 24.26 13.74
CA TRP A 30 14.16 23.87 13.18
C TRP A 30 14.27 23.19 11.83
N GLY A 31 15.23 23.59 10.98
CA GLY A 31 15.53 22.91 9.73
C GLY A 31 15.97 21.46 9.94
N LEU A 32 16.85 21.22 10.91
CA LEU A 32 17.29 19.87 11.30
C LEU A 32 16.13 19.03 11.87
N VAL A 33 15.31 19.61 12.74
CA VAL A 33 14.12 18.93 13.28
C VAL A 33 13.15 18.56 12.17
N ALA A 34 12.82 19.49 11.28
CA ALA A 34 11.92 19.24 10.15
C ALA A 34 12.48 18.16 9.21
N PHE A 35 13.79 18.21 8.92
CA PHE A 35 14.46 17.20 8.10
C PHE A 35 14.41 15.81 8.77
N GLY A 36 14.68 15.73 10.07
CA GLY A 36 14.58 14.49 10.83
C GLY A 36 13.16 13.90 10.83
N VAL A 37 12.14 14.75 10.97
CA VAL A 37 10.73 14.34 10.87
C VAL A 37 10.40 13.83 9.47
N LEU A 38 10.85 14.52 8.42
CA LEU A 38 10.64 14.08 7.04
C LEU A 38 11.27 12.71 6.78
N LEU A 39 12.49 12.47 7.26
CA LEU A 39 13.13 11.15 7.16
C LEU A 39 12.35 10.07 7.90
N LEU A 40 11.90 10.36 9.13
CA LEU A 40 11.08 9.42 9.91
C LEU A 40 9.78 9.07 9.20
N LEU A 41 9.09 10.07 8.64
CA LEU A 41 7.87 9.85 7.87
C LEU A 41 8.13 9.03 6.61
N GLY A 42 9.23 9.28 5.90
CA GLY A 42 9.63 8.50 4.73
C GLY A 42 9.88 7.03 5.05
N ILE A 43 10.60 6.76 6.16
CA ILE A 43 10.84 5.39 6.64
C ILE A 43 9.53 4.71 7.03
N LEU A 44 8.69 5.40 7.81
CA LEU A 44 7.41 4.87 8.27
C LEU A 44 6.49 4.54 7.08
N PHE A 45 6.42 5.44 6.10
CA PHE A 45 5.66 5.23 4.87
C PHE A 45 6.13 3.97 4.12
N PHE A 46 7.45 3.78 3.98
CA PHE A 46 8.00 2.60 3.30
C PHE A 46 7.67 1.29 4.03
N ILE A 47 7.78 1.27 5.36
CA ILE A 47 7.45 0.10 6.18
C ILE A 47 5.97 -0.24 6.05
N LEU A 48 5.08 0.76 6.19
CA LEU A 48 3.63 0.56 6.07
C LEU A 48 3.25 0.06 4.69
N LYS A 49 3.81 0.63 3.62
CA LYS A 49 3.59 0.19 2.24
C LYS A 49 3.97 -1.28 2.06
N LYS A 50 5.17 -1.67 2.51
CA LYS A 50 5.67 -3.05 2.39
C LYS A 50 4.82 -4.05 3.18
N LEU A 51 4.39 -3.70 4.39
CA LEU A 51 3.50 -4.55 5.18
C LEU A 51 2.15 -4.76 4.51
N TRP A 52 1.61 -3.71 3.86
CA TRP A 52 0.33 -3.81 3.18
C TRP A 52 0.40 -4.67 1.92
N GLU A 53 1.47 -4.55 1.14
CA GLU A 53 1.73 -5.39 -0.03
C GLU A 53 1.85 -6.87 0.36
N ASN A 54 2.63 -7.19 1.39
CA ASN A 54 2.77 -8.58 1.87
C ASN A 54 1.43 -9.19 2.31
N ARG A 55 0.56 -8.40 2.98
CA ARG A 55 -0.77 -8.88 3.36
C ARG A 55 -1.65 -9.19 2.15
N LYS A 56 -1.62 -8.34 1.11
CA LYS A 56 -2.38 -8.58 -0.13
C LYS A 56 -1.94 -9.86 -0.83
N ILE A 57 -0.62 -10.11 -0.91
CA ILE A 57 -0.07 -11.33 -1.49
C ILE A 57 -0.53 -12.58 -0.71
N ASN A 58 -0.48 -12.54 0.63
CA ASN A 58 -0.94 -13.66 1.45
C ASN A 58 -2.44 -13.96 1.26
N LEU A 59 -3.28 -12.92 1.14
CA LEU A 59 -4.71 -13.10 0.85
C LEU A 59 -4.94 -13.71 -0.52
N ALA A 60 -4.23 -13.22 -1.55
CA ALA A 60 -4.33 -13.76 -2.91
C ALA A 60 -3.94 -15.25 -2.96
N LYS A 61 -2.87 -15.64 -2.26
CA LYS A 61 -2.48 -17.04 -2.11
C LYS A 61 -3.59 -17.89 -1.49
N GLY A 62 -4.21 -17.40 -0.41
CA GLY A 62 -5.33 -18.09 0.22
C GLY A 62 -6.54 -18.27 -0.71
N TYR A 63 -6.87 -17.26 -1.53
CA TYR A 63 -7.95 -17.38 -2.52
C TYR A 63 -7.60 -18.38 -3.64
N LEU A 64 -6.33 -18.42 -4.06
CA LEU A 64 -5.88 -19.35 -5.07
C LEU A 64 -5.93 -20.80 -4.57
N GLU A 65 -5.50 -21.05 -3.33
CA GLU A 65 -5.60 -22.36 -2.70
C GLU A 65 -7.07 -22.84 -2.64
N ARG A 66 -8.00 -21.93 -2.32
CA ARG A 66 -9.44 -22.24 -2.35
C ARG A 66 -9.93 -22.62 -3.74
N LEU A 67 -9.50 -21.91 -4.79
CA LEU A 67 -9.84 -22.29 -6.17
C LEU A 67 -9.26 -23.66 -6.56
N LYS A 68 -8.00 -23.94 -6.21
CA LYS A 68 -7.33 -25.22 -6.51
C LYS A 68 -7.98 -26.41 -5.80
N ALA A 69 -8.65 -26.17 -4.66
CA ALA A 69 -9.32 -27.21 -3.88
C ALA A 69 -10.72 -27.61 -4.39
N ILE A 70 -11.28 -26.89 -5.38
CA ILE A 70 -12.61 -27.16 -5.91
C ILE A 70 -12.61 -28.50 -6.66
N ASP A 71 -13.42 -29.46 -6.20
CA ASP A 71 -13.48 -30.82 -6.75
C ASP A 71 -14.70 -31.09 -7.66
N TRP A 72 -15.56 -30.09 -7.84
CA TRP A 72 -16.77 -30.13 -8.68
C TRP A 72 -17.79 -31.23 -8.33
N LYS A 73 -17.70 -31.85 -7.14
CA LYS A 73 -18.68 -32.88 -6.70
C LYS A 73 -20.06 -32.30 -6.41
N ASP A 74 -20.10 -31.07 -5.91
CA ASP A 74 -21.31 -30.25 -5.83
C ASP A 74 -21.18 -29.10 -6.83
N PRO A 75 -21.71 -29.23 -8.06
CA PRO A 75 -21.60 -28.22 -9.11
C PRO A 75 -22.10 -26.84 -8.67
N LYS A 76 -23.17 -26.81 -7.88
CA LYS A 76 -23.80 -25.57 -7.43
C LYS A 76 -22.88 -24.85 -6.46
N HIS A 77 -22.47 -25.54 -5.41
CA HIS A 77 -21.58 -24.97 -4.40
C HIS A 77 -20.24 -24.56 -5.01
N SER A 78 -19.66 -25.44 -5.84
CA SER A 78 -18.41 -25.20 -6.54
C SER A 78 -18.50 -23.97 -7.44
N ALA A 79 -19.60 -23.77 -8.17
CA ALA A 79 -19.79 -22.58 -9.01
C ALA A 79 -19.91 -21.28 -8.21
N TYR A 80 -20.55 -21.31 -7.03
CA TYR A 80 -20.56 -20.17 -6.12
C TYR A 80 -19.17 -19.85 -5.59
N GLU A 81 -18.44 -20.84 -5.08
CA GLU A 81 -17.09 -20.65 -4.56
C GLU A 81 -16.12 -20.18 -5.66
N ALA A 82 -16.16 -20.83 -6.82
CA ALA A 82 -15.37 -20.45 -7.99
C ALA A 82 -15.63 -19.00 -8.39
N THR A 83 -16.90 -18.58 -8.49
CA THR A 83 -17.24 -17.18 -8.82
C THR A 83 -16.68 -16.23 -7.78
N HIS A 84 -16.83 -16.56 -6.49
CA HIS A 84 -16.43 -15.68 -5.40
C HIS A 84 -14.92 -15.45 -5.38
N TYR A 85 -14.13 -16.53 -5.35
CA TYR A 85 -12.67 -16.41 -5.25
C TYR A 85 -12.03 -15.94 -6.56
N ALA A 86 -12.57 -16.33 -7.72
CA ALA A 86 -12.08 -15.83 -9.00
C ALA A 86 -12.30 -14.32 -9.14
N ARG A 87 -13.45 -13.79 -8.70
CA ARG A 87 -13.71 -12.34 -8.68
C ARG A 87 -12.73 -11.60 -7.78
N LEU A 88 -12.40 -12.15 -6.61
CA LEU A 88 -11.42 -11.55 -5.69
C LEU A 88 -10.00 -11.54 -6.27
N LEU A 89 -9.67 -12.52 -7.11
CA LEU A 89 -8.38 -12.63 -7.78
C LEU A 89 -8.28 -11.84 -9.10
N ALA A 90 -9.41 -11.41 -9.67
CA ALA A 90 -9.48 -10.63 -10.91
C ALA A 90 -9.08 -9.16 -10.70
N THR A 91 -7.83 -8.93 -10.29
CA THR A 91 -7.31 -7.60 -9.94
C THR A 91 -6.70 -6.83 -11.12
N ASP A 92 -6.05 -7.53 -12.06
CA ASP A 92 -5.50 -6.95 -13.30
C ASP A 92 -6.37 -7.24 -14.51
N GLU A 93 -6.07 -6.56 -15.61
CA GLU A 93 -6.84 -6.60 -16.86
C GLU A 93 -6.96 -8.02 -17.44
N ARG A 94 -5.87 -8.78 -17.48
CA ARG A 94 -5.85 -10.14 -18.02
C ARG A 94 -6.76 -11.06 -17.21
N LYS A 95 -6.68 -11.00 -15.88
CA LYS A 95 -7.55 -11.81 -15.02
C LYS A 95 -9.01 -11.35 -15.07
N LYS A 96 -9.28 -10.05 -15.18
CA LYS A 96 -10.65 -9.53 -15.34
C LYS A 96 -11.29 -10.01 -16.64
N GLU A 97 -10.54 -9.99 -17.73
CA GLU A 97 -11.01 -10.48 -19.02
C GLU A 97 -11.30 -12.00 -18.99
N LEU A 98 -10.41 -12.78 -18.37
CA LEU A 98 -10.66 -14.21 -18.20
C LEU A 98 -11.88 -14.49 -17.31
N PHE A 99 -12.04 -13.70 -16.24
CA PHE A 99 -13.18 -13.82 -15.35
C PHE A 99 -14.50 -13.45 -16.02
N SER A 100 -14.55 -12.38 -16.83
CA SER A 100 -15.77 -11.97 -17.54
C SER A 100 -16.26 -13.03 -18.53
N GLN A 101 -15.35 -13.85 -19.06
CA GLN A 101 -15.68 -14.99 -19.90
C GLN A 101 -16.10 -16.23 -19.09
N LEU A 102 -15.49 -16.44 -17.92
CA LEU A 102 -15.77 -17.59 -17.04
C LEU A 102 -17.09 -17.43 -16.26
N GLU A 103 -17.37 -16.23 -15.76
CA GLU A 103 -18.54 -15.90 -14.95
C GLU A 103 -19.88 -16.39 -15.56
N PRO A 104 -20.22 -16.06 -16.82
CA PRO A 104 -21.48 -16.52 -17.41
C PRO A 104 -21.55 -18.06 -17.58
N MET A 105 -20.40 -18.73 -17.66
CA MET A 105 -20.36 -20.20 -17.69
C MET A 105 -20.71 -20.79 -16.32
N LEU A 106 -20.18 -20.21 -15.24
CA LEU A 106 -20.47 -20.61 -13.86
C LEU A 106 -21.91 -20.29 -13.45
N GLU A 107 -22.52 -19.23 -13.97
CA GLU A 107 -23.90 -18.84 -13.62
C GLU A 107 -24.95 -19.91 -13.94
N LYS A 108 -24.71 -20.72 -14.97
CA LYS A 108 -25.59 -21.84 -15.37
C LYS A 108 -25.83 -22.83 -14.22
N TYR A 109 -24.90 -22.91 -13.28
CA TYR A 109 -24.88 -23.88 -12.19
C TYR A 109 -25.37 -23.32 -10.84
N LYS A 110 -25.53 -21.99 -10.70
CA LYS A 110 -25.76 -21.33 -9.39
C LYS A 110 -27.23 -21.32 -8.95
N TYR A 111 -28.18 -21.30 -9.89
CA TYR A 111 -29.57 -20.97 -9.55
C TYR A 111 -30.58 -22.11 -9.72
N LYS A 112 -30.20 -23.22 -10.34
CA LYS A 112 -31.10 -24.39 -10.48
C LYS A 112 -31.15 -25.20 -9.17
N LYS A 113 -32.27 -25.89 -8.97
CA LYS A 113 -32.48 -26.76 -7.80
C LYS A 113 -31.71 -28.06 -7.96
N GLU A 114 -31.79 -28.66 -9.14
CA GLU A 114 -30.95 -29.76 -9.59
C GLU A 114 -30.03 -29.21 -10.69
N VAL A 115 -28.76 -29.56 -10.60
CA VAL A 115 -27.70 -29.00 -11.43
C VAL A 115 -26.94 -30.17 -12.03
N ASP A 116 -26.81 -30.17 -13.35
CA ASP A 116 -26.01 -31.16 -14.06
C ASP A 116 -24.53 -31.03 -13.70
N GLU A 117 -23.75 -32.07 -13.99
CA GLU A 117 -22.30 -31.98 -13.87
C GLU A 117 -21.74 -30.83 -14.70
N VAL A 118 -20.67 -30.21 -14.19
CA VAL A 118 -20.02 -29.10 -14.90
C VAL A 118 -19.38 -29.60 -16.19
N ASP A 119 -19.77 -28.95 -17.28
CA ASP A 119 -19.28 -29.25 -18.62
C ASP A 119 -17.75 -29.05 -18.75
N VAL A 120 -17.16 -29.76 -19.71
CA VAL A 120 -15.72 -29.76 -19.93
C VAL A 120 -15.20 -28.38 -20.30
N ASP A 121 -15.96 -27.59 -21.06
CA ASP A 121 -15.53 -26.24 -21.46
C ASP A 121 -15.45 -25.29 -20.26
N THR A 122 -16.43 -25.36 -19.35
CA THR A 122 -16.42 -24.60 -18.10
C THR A 122 -15.24 -25.01 -17.22
N LYS A 123 -14.97 -26.31 -17.09
CA LYS A 123 -13.80 -26.80 -16.33
C LYS A 123 -12.49 -26.32 -16.97
N ASN A 124 -12.36 -26.39 -18.29
CA ASN A 124 -11.17 -25.91 -19.00
C ASN A 124 -10.97 -24.41 -18.82
N LYS A 125 -12.04 -23.62 -18.92
CA LYS A 125 -11.97 -22.17 -18.73
C LYS A 125 -11.62 -21.79 -17.29
N PHE A 126 -12.17 -22.51 -16.33
CA PHE A 126 -11.81 -22.38 -14.92
C PHE A 126 -10.34 -22.70 -14.67
N ASN A 127 -9.86 -23.84 -15.17
CA ASN A 127 -8.46 -24.25 -15.01
C ASN A 127 -7.49 -23.24 -15.64
N LEU A 128 -7.84 -22.68 -16.81
CA LEU A 128 -7.08 -21.60 -17.43
C LEU A 128 -7.03 -20.35 -16.53
N PHE A 129 -8.15 -19.94 -15.95
CA PHE A 129 -8.17 -18.83 -15.00
C PHE A 129 -7.26 -19.11 -13.80
N VAL A 130 -7.35 -20.30 -13.21
CA VAL A 130 -6.51 -20.71 -12.07
C VAL A 130 -5.02 -20.68 -12.43
N GLN A 131 -4.64 -21.18 -13.61
CA GLN A 131 -3.26 -21.17 -14.08
C GLN A 131 -2.73 -19.74 -14.22
N VAL A 132 -3.49 -18.84 -14.86
CA VAL A 132 -3.08 -17.44 -15.02
C VAL A 132 -3.03 -16.73 -13.67
N ALA A 133 -3.92 -17.07 -12.73
CA ALA A 133 -3.87 -16.56 -11.37
C ALA A 133 -2.61 -17.03 -10.63
N ASP A 134 -2.22 -18.28 -10.78
CA ASP A 134 -1.01 -18.87 -10.20
C ASP A 134 0.28 -18.22 -10.73
N GLU A 135 0.36 -17.94 -12.04
CA GLU A 135 1.50 -17.23 -12.66
C GLU A 135 1.71 -15.81 -12.10
N SER A 136 0.67 -15.20 -11.54
CA SER A 136 0.65 -13.79 -11.14
C SER A 136 0.91 -13.53 -9.65
N ILE A 137 1.03 -14.58 -8.83
CA ILE A 137 1.09 -14.52 -7.35
C ILE A 137 2.46 -14.96 -6.83
#